data_AF-A0AA47FJD3-F1
#
_entry.id   AF-A0AA47FJD3-F1
#
_cell.length_a   1.000
_cell.length_b   1.000
_cell.length_c   1.000
_cell.angle_alpha   90.00
_cell.angle_beta   90.00
_cell.angle_gamma   90.00
#
_symmetry.space_group_name_H-M   'P 1'
#
loop_
_entity.id
_entity.type
_entity.pdbx_description
1 polymer ?
#
loop_
_entity_poly.entity_id
_entity_poly.type
_entity_poly.pdbx_seq_one_letter_code
_entity_poly.pdbx_strand_id
1 'polypeptide(L)'
;MRRRAFLIAALGTTMGAGAVSLSGCASIKRRIARAWAPQSTTLLHASLSKPPKTTAIPTAFGSEPVWPTRIEENKNRPWPTNATIVAAHGSFLIAYDMGDIENTTLSGDRPIIVDLKGPTNYAIVPDDSEHGYRIEQMTPPPITGVIEENRVAPSPGTLVTEQFISAGVCDDEFAYLITGTEVVRIGQPPENRGRMSLLKIRLADRSIVASTLLGEGLALKAKEATYRAGSSISLTPDGASLLVTSSIPHRALKLSAADLSVQLDLASTTSQNFGAVDGGEAVALLSDDDRTQTAVVTLADGVTHPLENTNAWIVHQGYLYAVGSRTSDRPGSERIINLATGEQVELEEMPDDYVEHKQATVSASNGVMIRKSDYIQVRRNGSATAVLSRKSTEKETYRSAAIYGSVLYLTLNGGRLRLVDLNTGKVIQDSKTSNPNEMVTVTPYGFCNEINFYPATAWQS
;
A
#
# COMPACT_ATOMS: atom_id res chain seq x y z
N MET A 1 42.53 -70.65 25.32
CA MET A 1 43.11 -70.75 26.68
C MET A 1 42.20 -70.00 27.63
N ARG A 2 41.78 -70.68 28.70
CA ARG A 2 41.24 -70.16 29.98
C ARG A 2 40.05 -69.18 29.93
N ARG A 3 38.87 -69.65 30.37
CA ARG A 3 38.34 -69.61 31.77
C ARG A 3 37.52 -68.32 31.94
N ARG A 4 36.34 -68.27 32.55
CA ARG A 4 35.56 -69.21 33.39
C ARG A 4 34.16 -68.55 33.53
N ALA A 5 33.09 -69.29 33.31
CA ALA A 5 32.27 -69.95 34.36
C ALA A 5 31.30 -68.98 35.08
N PHE A 6 30.00 -69.09 34.80
CA PHE A 6 28.97 -69.81 35.61
C PHE A 6 28.34 -68.84 36.64
N LEU A 7 27.03 -68.81 36.95
CA LEU A 7 25.94 -69.80 37.08
C LEU A 7 24.59 -69.13 36.78
N ILE A 8 23.62 -69.74 36.08
CA ILE A 8 22.65 -70.81 36.46
C ILE A 8 21.54 -70.36 37.44
N ALA A 9 20.29 -70.33 36.96
CA ALA A 9 19.10 -71.06 37.45
C ALA A 9 17.85 -70.47 36.74
N ALA A 10 17.15 -71.12 35.80
CA ALA A 10 16.43 -72.40 35.76
C ALA A 10 15.00 -72.35 36.34
N LEU A 11 14.04 -72.68 35.44
CA LEU A 11 12.71 -73.34 35.55
C LEU A 11 11.67 -72.51 34.74
N GLY A 12 11.24 -72.91 33.54
CA GLY A 12 10.53 -74.15 33.15
C GLY A 12 9.14 -73.69 32.65
N THR A 13 8.74 -73.82 31.37
CA THR A 13 8.28 -75.05 30.70
C THR A 13 8.41 -75.00 29.16
N THR A 14 8.80 -76.13 28.58
CA THR A 14 8.81 -76.56 27.16
C THR A 14 7.37 -76.82 26.65
N MET A 15 6.86 -76.37 25.49
CA MET A 15 7.19 -76.50 24.05
C MET A 15 6.85 -77.84 23.37
N GLY A 16 5.97 -77.75 22.37
CA GLY A 16 5.75 -78.66 21.22
C GLY A 16 4.25 -78.88 20.93
N ALA A 17 3.66 -78.59 19.77
CA ALA A 17 4.16 -78.11 18.47
C ALA A 17 2.99 -77.59 17.60
N GLY A 18 3.26 -76.71 16.63
CA GLY A 18 2.29 -76.33 15.58
C GLY A 18 2.57 -75.00 14.86
N ALA A 19 3.74 -74.91 14.20
CA ALA A 19 4.15 -73.91 13.18
C ALA A 19 3.79 -72.42 13.41
N VAL A 20 4.76 -71.63 13.89
CA VAL A 20 4.65 -70.15 13.93
C VAL A 20 5.81 -69.54 13.14
N SER A 21 5.47 -68.75 12.12
CA SER A 21 6.41 -68.14 11.17
C SER A 21 7.28 -67.05 11.80
N LEU A 22 8.48 -66.90 11.25
CA LEU A 22 9.58 -66.03 11.69
C LEU A 22 9.41 -64.56 11.24
N SER A 23 9.79 -63.65 12.15
CA SER A 23 10.42 -62.33 11.95
C SER A 23 9.78 -61.26 11.06
N GLY A 24 9.66 -60.04 11.60
CA GLY A 24 9.85 -58.80 10.82
C GLY A 24 8.79 -57.71 11.02
N CYS A 25 9.20 -56.60 11.64
CA CYS A 25 8.66 -55.24 11.51
C CYS A 25 7.14 -55.03 11.61
N ALA A 26 6.63 -54.74 12.81
CA ALA A 26 5.33 -54.06 12.97
C ALA A 26 5.23 -53.27 14.28
N SER A 27 6.11 -52.29 14.48
CA SER A 27 5.95 -51.29 15.55
C SER A 27 6.26 -49.88 15.04
N ILE A 28 5.73 -49.56 13.85
CA ILE A 28 5.74 -48.22 13.24
C ILE A 28 4.31 -47.92 12.73
N LYS A 29 3.33 -47.84 13.63
CA LYS A 29 2.00 -47.27 13.27
C LYS A 29 1.40 -46.33 14.33
N ARG A 30 2.13 -46.03 15.42
CA ARG A 30 1.69 -45.05 16.43
C ARG A 30 2.66 -43.89 16.68
N ARG A 31 3.72 -43.78 15.89
CA ARG A 31 4.69 -42.66 15.93
C ARG A 31 4.76 -41.85 14.62
N ILE A 32 3.99 -42.22 13.59
CA ILE A 32 3.89 -41.44 12.33
C ILE A 32 2.67 -40.51 12.33
N ALA A 33 1.60 -40.82 13.08
CA ALA A 33 0.44 -39.93 13.20
C ALA A 33 0.67 -38.65 14.03
N ARG A 34 1.88 -38.46 14.58
CA ARG A 34 2.28 -37.23 15.29
C ARG A 34 3.32 -36.39 14.54
N ALA A 35 3.81 -36.85 13.38
CA ALA A 35 4.76 -36.11 12.56
C ALA A 35 4.10 -35.26 11.47
N TRP A 36 2.80 -35.45 11.22
CA TRP A 36 2.00 -34.73 10.21
C TRP A 36 0.72 -34.11 10.79
N ALA A 37 0.77 -33.65 12.04
CA ALA A 37 -0.18 -32.62 12.45
C ALA A 37 0.41 -31.29 11.99
N PRO A 38 -0.29 -30.44 11.22
CA PRO A 38 0.18 -29.08 10.99
C PRO A 38 0.43 -28.46 12.37
N GLN A 39 1.69 -28.10 12.65
CA GLN A 39 2.01 -27.37 13.86
C GLN A 39 1.21 -26.08 13.82
N SER A 40 0.42 -25.83 14.87
CA SER A 40 -0.31 -24.57 15.00
C SER A 40 0.72 -23.44 15.06
N THR A 41 0.69 -22.56 14.07
CA THR A 41 1.60 -21.43 13.96
C THR A 41 1.24 -20.39 15.03
N THR A 42 2.16 -20.12 15.95
CA THR A 42 1.98 -19.02 16.91
C THR A 42 2.32 -17.69 16.22
N LEU A 43 1.31 -16.84 16.03
CA LEU A 43 1.48 -15.49 15.52
C LEU A 43 1.94 -14.55 16.65
N LEU A 44 3.02 -13.82 16.42
CA LEU A 44 3.47 -12.74 17.29
C LEU A 44 2.70 -11.48 16.91
N HIS A 45 1.70 -11.15 17.71
CA HIS A 45 1.04 -9.85 17.65
C HIS A 45 1.47 -9.00 18.83
N ALA A 46 2.05 -7.83 18.56
CA ALA A 46 2.12 -6.82 19.61
C ALA A 46 0.71 -6.23 19.79
N SER A 47 0.27 -6.09 21.03
CA SER A 47 -1.01 -5.44 21.31
C SER A 47 -0.92 -3.97 20.92
N LEU A 48 -1.79 -3.54 20.01
CA LEU A 48 -1.86 -2.15 19.58
C LEU A 48 -2.43 -1.31 20.72
N SER A 49 -1.65 -0.34 21.20
CA SER A 49 -2.11 0.55 22.25
C SER A 49 -3.23 1.45 21.73
N LYS A 50 -4.32 1.56 22.49
CA LYS A 50 -5.47 2.38 22.09
C LYS A 50 -5.12 3.86 22.27
N PRO A 51 -5.25 4.71 21.23
CA PRO A 51 -5.01 6.14 21.38
C PRO A 51 -6.07 6.75 22.32
N PRO A 52 -5.73 7.81 23.09
CA PRO A 52 -6.67 8.48 23.99
C PRO A 52 -7.94 8.99 23.29
N LYS A 53 -7.79 9.45 22.05
CA LYS A 53 -8.85 9.88 21.14
C LYS A 53 -8.41 9.66 19.70
N THR A 54 -9.35 9.62 18.76
CA THR A 54 -9.06 9.41 17.32
C THR A 54 -8.22 10.53 16.71
N THR A 55 -8.13 11.70 17.35
CA THR A 55 -7.28 12.82 16.90
C THR A 55 -5.97 12.95 17.68
N ALA A 56 -5.65 11.99 18.55
CA ALA A 56 -4.42 12.04 19.35
C ALA A 56 -3.20 12.01 18.45
N ILE A 57 -2.21 12.85 18.74
CA ILE A 57 -0.98 13.01 17.97
C ILE A 57 0.07 12.04 18.54
N PRO A 58 0.49 10.99 17.81
CA PRO A 58 1.57 10.12 18.25
C PRO A 58 2.88 10.88 18.44
N THR A 59 3.61 10.59 19.51
CA THR A 59 4.91 11.23 19.82
C THR A 59 6.05 10.24 19.95
N ALA A 60 5.75 8.95 20.12
CA ALA A 60 6.73 7.88 20.14
C ALA A 60 6.18 6.63 19.45
N PHE A 61 7.09 5.80 18.93
CA PHE A 61 6.77 4.60 18.18
C PHE A 61 7.59 3.40 18.67
N GLY A 62 7.02 2.21 18.49
CA GLY A 62 7.68 0.94 18.79
C GLY A 62 8.86 0.66 17.87
N SER A 63 9.82 -0.13 18.35
CA SER A 63 11.00 -0.51 17.58
C SER A 63 10.74 -1.63 16.58
N GLU A 64 9.74 -2.46 16.85
CA GLU A 64 9.35 -3.57 16.01
C GLU A 64 8.03 -3.27 15.29
N PRO A 65 7.92 -3.63 14.00
CA PRO A 65 6.66 -3.48 13.29
C PRO A 65 5.65 -4.53 13.78
N VAL A 66 4.38 -4.13 13.83
CA VAL A 66 3.24 -5.02 14.13
C VAL A 66 2.65 -5.65 12.89
N TRP A 67 2.92 -5.06 11.73
CA TRP A 67 2.55 -5.61 10.43
C TRP A 67 3.69 -5.38 9.43
N PRO A 68 4.00 -6.36 8.55
CA PRO A 68 3.44 -7.71 8.48
C PRO A 68 3.70 -8.54 9.75
N THR A 69 2.74 -9.39 10.10
CA THR A 69 2.75 -10.21 11.32
C THR A 69 3.95 -11.17 11.30
N ARG A 70 4.68 -11.28 12.41
CA ARG A 70 5.78 -12.26 12.50
C ARG A 70 5.28 -13.59 13.06
N ILE A 71 5.77 -14.69 12.52
CA ILE A 71 5.48 -16.03 13.04
C ILE A 71 6.67 -16.43 13.95
N GLU A 72 6.43 -16.99 15.14
CA GLU A 72 7.51 -17.31 16.10
C GLU A 72 8.61 -18.20 15.52
N GLU A 73 8.21 -19.20 14.75
CA GLU A 73 9.11 -20.14 14.10
C GLU A 73 9.83 -19.52 12.89
N ASN A 74 9.35 -18.36 12.41
CA ASN A 74 9.88 -17.64 11.27
C ASN A 74 10.10 -16.15 11.59
N LYS A 75 10.64 -15.84 12.78
CA LYS A 75 10.86 -14.45 13.26
C LYS A 75 11.60 -13.56 12.26
N ASN A 76 12.39 -14.17 11.37
CA ASN A 76 13.19 -13.49 10.36
C ASN A 76 12.48 -13.35 8.98
N ARG A 77 11.32 -13.96 8.78
CA ARG A 77 10.49 -13.79 7.56
C ARG A 77 9.05 -13.47 7.97
N PRO A 78 8.62 -12.20 7.88
CA PRO A 78 7.28 -11.82 8.27
C PRO A 78 6.22 -12.41 7.32
N TRP A 79 4.98 -12.47 7.77
CA TRP A 79 3.82 -12.91 7.02
C TRP A 79 2.77 -11.78 6.95
N PRO A 80 2.33 -11.38 5.76
CA PRO A 80 2.80 -11.79 4.44
C PRO A 80 4.28 -11.47 4.15
N THR A 81 4.90 -12.24 3.24
CA THR A 81 6.36 -12.22 3.01
C THR A 81 6.83 -11.12 2.07
N ASN A 82 5.99 -10.70 1.12
CA ASN A 82 6.36 -9.70 0.11
C ASN A 82 5.23 -8.69 -0.06
N ALA A 83 4.93 -7.99 1.04
CA ALA A 83 3.78 -7.12 1.11
C ALA A 83 4.12 -5.64 1.14
N THR A 84 3.23 -4.86 0.55
CA THR A 84 3.35 -3.41 0.42
C THR A 84 2.04 -2.75 0.85
N ILE A 85 2.14 -1.66 1.59
CA ILE A 85 1.03 -0.85 2.09
C ILE A 85 0.67 0.18 1.02
N VAL A 86 -0.61 0.24 0.67
CA VAL A 86 -1.19 1.18 -0.30
C VAL A 86 -1.82 2.37 0.42
N ALA A 87 -2.53 2.13 1.51
CA ALA A 87 -3.17 3.17 2.30
C ALA A 87 -3.29 2.77 3.76
N ALA A 88 -3.34 3.76 4.65
CA ALA A 88 -3.54 3.57 6.08
C ALA A 88 -4.51 4.63 6.62
N HIS A 89 -5.50 4.19 7.40
CA HIS A 89 -6.41 5.07 8.12
C HIS A 89 -6.82 4.44 9.44
N GLY A 90 -6.76 5.21 10.53
CA GLY A 90 -7.04 4.69 11.87
C GLY A 90 -6.18 3.46 12.19
N SER A 91 -6.81 2.31 12.44
CA SER A 91 -6.14 1.03 12.67
C SER A 91 -6.17 0.09 11.46
N PHE A 92 -6.60 0.57 10.29
CA PHE A 92 -6.76 -0.23 9.09
C PHE A 92 -5.67 0.05 8.07
N LEU A 93 -5.25 -0.99 7.37
CA LEU A 93 -4.37 -0.88 6.20
C LEU A 93 -5.04 -1.53 4.99
N ILE A 94 -4.85 -0.90 3.83
CA ILE A 94 -4.97 -1.56 2.54
C ILE A 94 -3.56 -1.89 2.10
N ALA A 95 -3.32 -3.16 1.82
CA ALA A 95 -2.02 -3.66 1.38
C ALA A 95 -2.20 -4.64 0.23
N TYR A 96 -1.10 -5.16 -0.29
CA TYR A 96 -1.10 -6.34 -1.13
C TYR A 96 0.13 -7.19 -0.83
N ASP A 97 0.01 -8.50 -1.04
CA ASP A 97 1.15 -9.42 -1.08
C ASP A 97 1.39 -9.81 -2.53
N MET A 98 2.62 -9.67 -3.00
CA MET A 98 3.01 -10.16 -4.32
C MET A 98 3.07 -11.67 -4.25
N GLY A 99 1.98 -12.30 -4.68
CA GLY A 99 1.82 -13.75 -4.65
C GLY A 99 2.58 -14.40 -5.78
N ASP A 100 3.45 -15.35 -5.44
CA ASP A 100 4.05 -16.24 -6.45
C ASP A 100 2.98 -17.18 -7.03
N ILE A 101 3.18 -17.56 -8.30
CA ILE A 101 2.37 -18.53 -9.09
C ILE A 101 2.35 -19.94 -8.45
N GLU A 102 3.12 -20.17 -7.40
CA GLU A 102 3.40 -21.49 -6.86
C GLU A 102 2.14 -22.13 -6.23
N ASN A 103 1.63 -23.16 -6.91
CA ASN A 103 0.53 -24.07 -6.52
C ASN A 103 -0.90 -23.53 -6.52
N THR A 104 -1.17 -22.36 -7.12
CA THR A 104 -2.53 -21.82 -7.19
C THR A 104 -2.89 -21.37 -8.61
N THR A 105 -4.18 -21.42 -8.95
CA THR A 105 -4.73 -20.81 -10.17
C THR A 105 -4.76 -19.27 -10.09
N LEU A 106 -4.18 -18.67 -9.05
CA LEU A 106 -4.23 -17.24 -8.74
C LEU A 106 -2.82 -16.69 -8.46
N SER A 107 -2.37 -15.77 -9.30
CA SER A 107 -1.06 -15.11 -9.27
C SER A 107 -1.20 -13.59 -9.17
N GLY A 108 -0.10 -12.88 -8.97
CA GLY A 108 -0.02 -11.43 -9.02
C GLY A 108 -0.22 -10.77 -7.66
N ASP A 109 -0.73 -9.54 -7.65
CA ASP A 109 -0.99 -8.82 -6.42
C ASP A 109 -2.24 -9.37 -5.74
N ARG A 110 -2.08 -9.93 -4.54
CA ARG A 110 -3.21 -10.33 -3.70
C ARG A 110 -3.56 -9.15 -2.80
N PRO A 111 -4.66 -8.41 -3.03
CA PRO A 111 -5.03 -7.28 -2.19
C PRO A 111 -5.47 -7.76 -0.81
N ILE A 112 -5.10 -7.01 0.23
CA ILE A 112 -5.28 -7.37 1.64
C ILE A 112 -5.89 -6.20 2.39
N ILE A 113 -6.91 -6.48 3.19
CA ILE A 113 -7.43 -5.59 4.24
C ILE A 113 -6.89 -6.08 5.59
N VAL A 114 -6.27 -5.18 6.33
CA VAL A 114 -5.67 -5.46 7.64
C VAL A 114 -6.37 -4.65 8.70
N ASP A 115 -6.82 -5.30 9.77
CA ASP A 115 -7.21 -4.64 11.02
C ASP A 115 -6.09 -4.86 12.04
N LEU A 116 -5.30 -3.82 12.32
CA LEU A 116 -4.14 -3.89 13.21
C LEU A 116 -4.50 -4.20 14.68
N LYS A 117 -5.79 -4.16 15.04
CA LYS A 117 -6.25 -4.58 16.38
C LYS A 117 -6.46 -6.09 16.48
N GLY A 118 -6.65 -6.76 15.34
CA GLY A 118 -6.90 -8.20 15.26
C GLY A 118 -5.68 -8.97 14.76
N PRO A 119 -5.64 -10.29 14.97
CA PRO A 119 -4.57 -11.12 14.43
C PRO A 119 -4.75 -11.44 12.94
N THR A 120 -5.90 -11.09 12.38
CA THR A 120 -6.38 -11.61 11.11
C THR A 120 -6.22 -10.60 9.99
N ASN A 121 -5.49 -11.01 8.94
CA ASN A 121 -5.46 -10.35 7.65
C ASN A 121 -6.54 -10.96 6.74
N TYR A 122 -7.13 -10.17 5.85
CA TYR A 122 -8.18 -10.62 4.94
C TYR A 122 -7.76 -10.37 3.49
N ALA A 123 -7.76 -11.42 2.66
CA ALA A 123 -7.48 -11.31 1.24
C ALA A 123 -8.77 -11.03 0.46
N ILE A 124 -8.64 -10.23 -0.59
CA ILE A 124 -9.69 -10.02 -1.59
C ILE A 124 -9.38 -10.96 -2.75
N VAL A 125 -10.27 -11.92 -2.99
CA VAL A 125 -10.04 -13.02 -3.94
C VAL A 125 -11.10 -12.96 -5.03
N PRO A 126 -10.74 -13.12 -6.32
CA PRO A 126 -11.71 -13.18 -7.40
C PRO A 126 -12.69 -14.33 -7.19
N ASP A 127 -13.96 -14.10 -7.49
CA ASP A 127 -15.00 -15.11 -7.45
C ASP A 127 -16.15 -14.81 -8.42
N ASP A 128 -17.16 -15.68 -8.43
CA ASP A 128 -18.35 -15.55 -9.29
C ASP A 128 -19.50 -14.77 -8.61
N SER A 129 -19.21 -13.99 -7.56
CA SER A 129 -20.23 -13.15 -6.90
C SER A 129 -20.67 -11.98 -7.79
N GLU A 130 -21.73 -11.30 -7.38
CA GLU A 130 -22.21 -10.07 -8.05
C GLU A 130 -21.09 -9.03 -8.22
N HIS A 131 -20.20 -8.91 -7.23
CA HIS A 131 -19.09 -7.96 -7.25
C HIS A 131 -17.84 -8.51 -7.96
N GLY A 132 -17.81 -9.82 -8.27
CA GLY A 132 -16.66 -10.53 -8.86
C GLY A 132 -15.52 -10.81 -7.89
N TYR A 133 -15.71 -10.52 -6.60
CA TYR A 133 -14.74 -10.77 -5.55
C TYR A 133 -15.43 -11.17 -4.25
N ARG A 134 -14.73 -11.97 -3.44
CA ARG A 134 -15.05 -12.26 -2.04
C ARG A 134 -13.89 -11.89 -1.14
N ILE A 135 -14.20 -11.68 0.14
CA ILE A 135 -13.20 -11.45 1.17
C ILE A 135 -13.08 -12.71 2.00
N GLU A 136 -11.85 -13.20 2.17
CA GLU A 136 -11.55 -14.37 2.98
C GLU A 136 -10.45 -14.09 4.00
N GLN A 137 -10.52 -14.76 5.14
CA GLN A 137 -9.45 -14.72 6.12
C GLN A 137 -8.21 -15.41 5.54
N MET A 138 -7.08 -14.69 5.58
CA MET A 138 -5.79 -15.28 5.22
C MET A 138 -5.35 -16.25 6.30
N THR A 139 -4.83 -17.40 5.87
CA THR A 139 -4.23 -18.40 6.76
C THR A 139 -2.72 -18.44 6.50
N PRO A 140 -1.87 -18.41 7.54
CA PRO A 140 -0.44 -18.61 7.37
C PRO A 140 -0.17 -19.98 6.72
N PRO A 141 0.78 -20.09 5.78
CA PRO A 141 1.13 -21.38 5.22
C PRO A 141 1.60 -22.33 6.34
N PRO A 142 1.29 -23.63 6.27
CA PRO A 142 1.76 -24.60 7.24
C PRO A 142 3.29 -24.63 7.24
N ILE A 143 3.89 -24.61 8.43
CA ILE A 143 5.35 -24.67 8.60
C ILE A 143 5.78 -26.12 8.47
N THR A 144 5.84 -26.61 7.24
CA THR A 144 6.63 -27.80 6.93
C THR A 144 8.03 -27.33 6.57
N GLY A 145 9.04 -27.79 7.32
CA GLY A 145 10.47 -27.48 7.13
C GLY A 145 11.08 -27.97 5.81
N VAL A 146 10.25 -28.18 4.80
CA VAL A 146 10.62 -28.40 3.43
C VAL A 146 9.99 -27.23 2.68
N ILE A 147 10.80 -26.24 2.33
CA ILE A 147 10.60 -25.54 1.06
C ILE A 147 10.50 -26.71 0.07
N GLU A 148 9.31 -27.10 -0.36
CA GLU A 148 9.18 -28.22 -1.31
C GLU A 148 10.08 -27.88 -2.49
N GLU A 149 11.27 -28.48 -2.58
CA GLU A 149 12.16 -28.38 -3.74
C GLU A 149 11.55 -29.10 -4.95
N ASN A 150 10.41 -29.78 -4.75
CA ASN A 150 9.55 -30.36 -5.78
C ASN A 150 8.49 -29.35 -6.28
N ARG A 151 8.89 -28.09 -6.49
CA ARG A 151 8.01 -27.09 -7.11
C ARG A 151 7.91 -27.39 -8.60
N VAL A 152 6.73 -27.82 -9.04
CA VAL A 152 6.45 -27.95 -10.47
C VAL A 152 5.93 -26.60 -10.93
N ALA A 153 6.77 -25.84 -11.65
CA ALA A 153 6.28 -24.66 -12.36
C ALA A 153 5.09 -25.10 -13.25
N PRO A 154 3.98 -24.33 -13.27
CA PRO A 154 2.84 -24.72 -14.09
C PRO A 154 3.27 -24.90 -15.54
N SER A 155 2.76 -25.96 -16.16
CA SER A 155 3.11 -26.28 -17.54
C SER A 155 2.74 -25.12 -18.46
N PRO A 156 3.55 -24.81 -19.50
CA PRO A 156 3.16 -23.85 -20.51
C PRO A 156 1.75 -24.13 -21.05
N GLY A 157 0.93 -23.09 -21.17
CA GLY A 157 -0.48 -23.18 -21.57
C GLY A 157 -1.47 -23.34 -20.41
N THR A 158 -1.00 -23.54 -19.17
CA THR A 158 -1.87 -23.54 -17.98
C THR A 158 -2.55 -22.18 -17.83
N LEU A 159 -3.86 -22.19 -17.56
CA LEU A 159 -4.63 -20.99 -17.28
C LEU A 159 -4.43 -20.56 -15.83
N VAL A 160 -4.06 -19.30 -15.64
CA VAL A 160 -3.87 -18.65 -14.34
C VAL A 160 -4.64 -17.34 -14.36
N THR A 161 -5.28 -17.01 -13.25
CA THR A 161 -5.85 -15.68 -13.02
C THR A 161 -4.77 -14.81 -12.40
N GLU A 162 -4.31 -13.80 -13.12
CA GLU A 162 -3.46 -12.75 -12.57
C GLU A 162 -4.35 -11.70 -11.92
N GLN A 163 -4.08 -11.38 -10.66
CA GLN A 163 -4.76 -10.35 -9.90
C GLN A 163 -3.86 -9.12 -9.75
N PHE A 164 -4.50 -7.94 -9.69
CA PHE A 164 -3.82 -6.65 -9.65
C PHE A 164 -4.47 -5.74 -8.61
N ILE A 165 -3.69 -4.86 -7.99
CA ILE A 165 -4.19 -3.69 -7.22
C ILE A 165 -3.51 -2.41 -7.70
N SER A 166 -4.32 -1.43 -8.09
CA SER A 166 -3.83 -0.20 -8.69
C SER A 166 -3.72 0.95 -7.67
N ALA A 167 -4.78 1.20 -6.90
CA ALA A 167 -4.85 2.27 -5.91
C ALA A 167 -5.86 1.92 -4.81
N GLY A 168 -5.78 2.61 -3.66
CA GLY A 168 -6.68 2.42 -2.54
C GLY A 168 -6.72 3.63 -1.60
N VAL A 169 -7.85 3.81 -0.91
CA VAL A 169 -8.04 4.78 0.18
C VAL A 169 -9.03 4.20 1.19
N CYS A 170 -8.97 4.64 2.44
CA CYS A 170 -9.92 4.23 3.46
C CYS A 170 -10.30 5.39 4.37
N ASP A 171 -11.52 5.33 4.89
CA ASP A 171 -12.06 6.19 5.93
C ASP A 171 -12.40 5.35 7.18
N ASP A 172 -13.16 5.90 8.12
CA ASP A 172 -13.53 5.22 9.37
C ASP A 172 -14.49 4.02 9.18
N GLU A 173 -15.28 4.00 8.09
CA GLU A 173 -16.33 3.01 7.84
C GLU A 173 -16.01 2.09 6.65
N PHE A 174 -15.37 2.63 5.61
CA PHE A 174 -15.16 1.95 4.33
C PHE A 174 -13.71 1.99 3.85
N ALA A 175 -13.32 0.92 3.16
CA ALA A 175 -12.16 0.90 2.27
C ALA A 175 -12.62 0.92 0.81
N TYR A 176 -11.87 1.64 -0.02
CA TYR A 176 -12.07 1.72 -1.46
C TYR A 176 -10.79 1.28 -2.15
N LEU A 177 -10.89 0.39 -3.13
CA LEU A 177 -9.70 -0.06 -3.87
C LEU A 177 -10.01 -0.40 -5.32
N ILE A 178 -9.06 -0.08 -6.19
CA ILE A 178 -9.09 -0.50 -7.58
C ILE A 178 -8.33 -1.82 -7.69
N THR A 179 -9.05 -2.88 -8.05
CA THR A 179 -8.47 -4.21 -8.31
C THR A 179 -8.90 -4.71 -9.67
N GLY A 180 -8.06 -5.54 -10.27
CA GLY A 180 -8.36 -6.18 -11.55
C GLY A 180 -7.94 -7.62 -11.58
N THR A 181 -8.43 -8.32 -12.60
CA THR A 181 -8.08 -9.70 -12.89
C THR A 181 -7.90 -9.88 -14.38
N GLU A 182 -6.93 -10.69 -14.79
CA GLU A 182 -6.79 -11.15 -16.17
C GLU A 182 -6.46 -12.64 -16.20
N VAL A 183 -7.21 -13.40 -16.99
CA VAL A 183 -6.89 -14.81 -17.23
C VAL A 183 -5.80 -14.90 -18.29
N VAL A 184 -4.64 -15.44 -17.91
CA VAL A 184 -3.47 -15.61 -18.77
C VAL A 184 -3.13 -17.08 -18.96
N ARG A 185 -2.46 -17.38 -20.07
CA ARG A 185 -1.86 -18.70 -20.32
C ARG A 185 -0.36 -18.59 -20.09
N ILE A 186 0.17 -19.41 -19.19
CA ILE A 186 1.61 -19.41 -18.88
C ILE A 186 2.43 -19.66 -20.15
N GLY A 187 3.43 -18.82 -20.40
CA GLY A 187 4.30 -18.91 -21.58
C GLY A 187 3.65 -18.54 -22.91
N GLN A 188 2.47 -17.91 -22.89
CA GLN A 188 1.79 -17.37 -24.07
C GLN A 188 1.50 -15.88 -23.88
N PRO A 189 1.33 -15.11 -24.98
CA PRO A 189 0.88 -13.73 -24.89
C PRO A 189 -0.50 -13.62 -24.20
N PRO A 190 -0.74 -12.59 -23.39
CA PRO A 190 -2.05 -12.36 -22.79
C PRO A 190 -3.12 -12.13 -23.86
N GLU A 191 -4.32 -12.65 -23.63
CA GLU A 191 -5.45 -12.49 -24.54
C GLU A 191 -6.20 -11.15 -24.34
N ASN A 192 -5.67 -10.25 -23.49
CA ASN A 192 -6.22 -8.93 -23.19
C ASN A 192 -7.67 -9.01 -22.71
N ARG A 193 -7.94 -9.96 -21.81
CA ARG A 193 -9.27 -10.18 -21.21
C ARG A 193 -9.34 -9.66 -19.78
N GLY A 194 -8.48 -8.68 -19.47
CA GLY A 194 -8.42 -8.06 -18.17
C GLY A 194 -9.69 -7.27 -17.86
N ARG A 195 -10.10 -7.32 -16.60
CA ARG A 195 -11.20 -6.54 -16.03
C ARG A 195 -10.66 -5.75 -14.85
N MET A 196 -11.05 -4.49 -14.72
CA MET A 196 -10.69 -3.66 -13.57
C MET A 196 -11.93 -3.02 -12.96
N SER A 197 -12.06 -3.14 -11.64
CA SER A 197 -13.21 -2.69 -10.86
C SER A 197 -12.76 -1.87 -9.66
N LEU A 198 -13.57 -0.90 -9.25
CA LEU A 198 -13.46 -0.24 -7.96
C LEU A 198 -14.41 -0.92 -6.99
N LEU A 199 -13.92 -1.32 -5.82
CA LEU A 199 -14.70 -1.94 -4.76
C LEU A 199 -14.89 -0.97 -3.60
N LYS A 200 -16.06 -1.03 -2.96
CA LYS A 200 -16.35 -0.42 -1.65
C LYS A 200 -16.57 -1.53 -0.64
N ILE A 201 -15.75 -1.55 0.41
CA ILE A 201 -15.73 -2.58 1.43
C ILE A 201 -16.05 -1.96 2.78
N ARG A 202 -17.05 -2.49 3.49
CA ARG A 202 -17.37 -2.09 4.85
C ARG A 202 -16.36 -2.71 5.82
N LEU A 203 -15.64 -1.89 6.57
CA LEU A 203 -14.55 -2.34 7.45
C LEU A 203 -15.05 -3.14 8.66
N ALA A 204 -16.25 -2.83 9.15
CA ALA A 204 -16.82 -3.46 10.36
C ALA A 204 -17.03 -4.97 10.21
N ASP A 205 -17.56 -5.43 9.07
CA ASP A 205 -17.89 -6.83 8.80
C ASP A 205 -17.13 -7.41 7.60
N ARG A 206 -16.30 -6.59 6.94
CA ARG A 206 -15.47 -6.98 5.78
C ARG A 206 -16.33 -7.49 4.62
N SER A 207 -17.49 -6.86 4.41
CA SER A 207 -18.35 -7.12 3.25
C SER A 207 -18.07 -6.15 2.11
N ILE A 208 -18.11 -6.65 0.87
CA ILE A 208 -18.17 -5.78 -0.31
C ILE A 208 -19.63 -5.31 -0.42
N VAL A 209 -19.84 -3.99 -0.38
CA VAL A 209 -21.18 -3.39 -0.35
C VAL A 209 -21.54 -2.69 -1.65
N ALA A 210 -20.55 -2.37 -2.49
CA ALA A 210 -20.74 -1.85 -3.83
C ALA A 210 -19.50 -2.13 -4.68
N SER A 211 -19.70 -2.19 -5.99
CA SER A 211 -18.62 -2.30 -6.97
C SER A 211 -19.00 -1.55 -8.24
N THR A 212 -18.04 -0.91 -8.90
CA THR A 212 -18.23 -0.32 -10.23
C THR A 212 -17.15 -0.79 -11.19
N LEU A 213 -17.54 -1.06 -12.44
CA LEU A 213 -16.64 -1.51 -13.49
C LEU A 213 -15.93 -0.29 -14.10
N LEU A 214 -14.60 -0.26 -14.03
CA LEU A 214 -13.80 0.80 -14.66
C LEU A 214 -13.53 0.49 -16.13
N GLY A 215 -13.33 -0.79 -16.44
CA GLY A 215 -13.27 -1.30 -17.82
C GLY A 215 -12.96 -2.80 -17.91
N GLU A 216 -13.11 -3.32 -19.11
CA GLU A 216 -12.93 -4.72 -19.50
C GLU A 216 -12.22 -4.82 -20.85
N GLY A 217 -11.79 -6.02 -21.22
CA GLY A 217 -10.98 -6.23 -22.44
C GLY A 217 -9.59 -5.57 -22.34
N LEU A 218 -9.04 -5.49 -21.13
CA LEU A 218 -7.81 -4.78 -20.82
C LEU A 218 -6.59 -5.70 -20.94
N ALA A 219 -5.47 -5.14 -21.38
CA ALA A 219 -4.16 -5.80 -21.42
C ALA A 219 -3.38 -5.56 -20.12
N LEU A 220 -3.89 -6.05 -18.98
CA LEU A 220 -3.32 -5.74 -17.66
C LEU A 220 -1.93 -6.35 -17.47
N LYS A 221 -1.75 -7.63 -17.80
CA LYS A 221 -0.46 -8.32 -17.67
C LYS A 221 0.60 -7.73 -18.60
N ALA A 222 0.22 -7.37 -19.82
CA ALA A 222 1.13 -6.69 -20.75
C ALA A 222 1.59 -5.31 -20.25
N LYS A 223 0.82 -4.70 -19.33
CA LYS A 223 1.07 -3.37 -18.77
C LYS A 223 1.31 -3.42 -17.26
N GLU A 224 1.81 -4.54 -16.76
CA GLU A 224 2.11 -4.76 -15.33
C GLU A 224 3.06 -3.69 -14.76
N ALA A 225 3.97 -3.15 -15.56
CA ALA A 225 4.87 -2.09 -15.11
C ALA A 225 4.19 -0.73 -14.85
N THR A 226 2.97 -0.50 -15.34
CA THR A 226 2.38 0.85 -15.41
C THR A 226 0.96 0.99 -14.88
N TYR A 227 0.21 -0.09 -14.59
CA TYR A 227 -1.18 0.02 -14.12
C TYR A 227 -1.36 0.75 -12.78
N ARG A 228 -0.32 0.80 -11.94
CA ARG A 228 -0.28 1.60 -10.70
C ARG A 228 0.10 3.05 -10.97
N ALA A 229 0.97 3.28 -11.95
CA ALA A 229 1.46 4.60 -12.27
C ALA A 229 0.30 5.47 -12.80
N GLY A 230 0.05 6.60 -12.14
CA GLY A 230 -1.03 7.53 -12.51
C GLY A 230 -2.43 7.11 -12.06
N SER A 231 -2.56 6.04 -11.27
CA SER A 231 -3.84 5.66 -10.67
C SER A 231 -3.93 6.17 -9.24
N SER A 232 -5.07 6.74 -8.87
CA SER A 232 -5.29 7.32 -7.56
C SER A 232 -6.76 7.27 -7.16
N ILE A 233 -7.01 7.27 -5.85
CA ILE A 233 -8.33 7.46 -5.27
C ILE A 233 -8.19 8.49 -4.16
N SER A 234 -8.99 9.54 -4.19
CA SER A 234 -9.10 10.51 -3.11
C SER A 234 -10.56 10.69 -2.69
N LEU A 235 -10.80 10.95 -1.42
CA LEU A 235 -12.11 11.32 -0.91
C LEU A 235 -12.24 12.84 -0.97
N THR A 236 -13.42 13.33 -1.32
CA THR A 236 -13.73 14.75 -1.12
C THR A 236 -13.69 15.08 0.38
N PRO A 237 -13.40 16.34 0.77
CA PRO A 237 -13.27 16.69 2.20
C PRO A 237 -14.51 16.41 3.05
N ASP A 238 -15.70 16.38 2.43
CA ASP A 238 -16.97 16.02 3.06
C ASP A 238 -17.27 14.50 3.08
N GLY A 239 -16.41 13.69 2.45
CA GLY A 239 -16.57 12.24 2.32
C GLY A 239 -17.71 11.81 1.40
N ALA A 240 -18.35 12.74 0.66
CA ALA A 240 -19.55 12.43 -0.14
C ALA A 240 -19.21 11.80 -1.50
N SER A 241 -18.00 12.01 -2.01
CA SER A 241 -17.57 11.53 -3.32
C SER A 241 -16.15 10.98 -3.31
N LEU A 242 -15.88 10.08 -4.24
CA LEU A 242 -14.55 9.57 -4.59
C LEU A 242 -14.11 10.22 -5.89
N LEU A 243 -12.89 10.74 -5.92
CA LEU A 243 -12.21 11.16 -7.15
C LEU A 243 -11.26 10.04 -7.54
N VAL A 244 -11.39 9.56 -8.77
CA VAL A 244 -10.67 8.38 -9.26
C VAL A 244 -9.93 8.73 -10.53
N THR A 245 -8.62 8.54 -10.54
CA THR A 245 -7.83 8.48 -11.78
C THR A 245 -7.34 7.05 -11.99
N SER A 246 -7.32 6.61 -13.23
CA SER A 246 -6.69 5.35 -13.61
C SER A 246 -5.99 5.50 -14.94
N SER A 247 -4.79 4.93 -15.06
CA SER A 247 -4.05 4.86 -16.31
C SER A 247 -4.52 3.69 -17.19
N ILE A 248 -5.08 2.64 -16.58
CA ILE A 248 -5.53 1.42 -17.26
C ILE A 248 -6.80 0.88 -16.59
N PRO A 249 -8.00 1.10 -17.17
CA PRO A 249 -8.24 1.92 -18.35
C PRO A 249 -8.01 3.40 -18.06
N HIS A 250 -7.75 4.19 -19.10
CA HIS A 250 -7.61 5.63 -18.95
C HIS A 250 -8.94 6.24 -18.49
N ARG A 251 -9.04 6.62 -17.21
CA ARG A 251 -10.27 7.10 -16.56
C ARG A 251 -9.98 8.26 -15.63
N ALA A 252 -10.93 9.19 -15.56
CA ALA A 252 -10.95 10.26 -14.59
C ALA A 252 -12.41 10.51 -14.19
N LEU A 253 -12.78 10.07 -12.99
CA LEU A 253 -14.16 9.93 -12.54
C LEU A 253 -14.38 10.68 -11.23
N LYS A 254 -15.59 11.19 -11.05
CA LYS A 254 -16.19 11.48 -9.74
C LYS A 254 -17.30 10.47 -9.51
N LEU A 255 -17.21 9.75 -8.40
CA LEU A 255 -18.21 8.76 -8.01
C LEU A 255 -18.86 9.17 -6.69
N SER A 256 -20.13 8.87 -6.53
CA SER A 256 -20.82 8.93 -5.24
C SER A 256 -20.18 7.95 -4.26
N ALA A 257 -19.77 8.41 -3.08
CA ALA A 257 -19.25 7.52 -2.04
C ALA A 257 -20.34 6.60 -1.49
N ALA A 258 -21.63 6.96 -1.63
CA ALA A 258 -22.74 6.15 -1.11
C ALA A 258 -22.85 4.78 -1.81
N ASP A 259 -22.82 4.78 -3.14
CA ASP A 259 -23.17 3.63 -3.99
C ASP A 259 -22.24 3.43 -5.20
N LEU A 260 -21.17 4.22 -5.32
CA LEU A 260 -20.23 4.23 -6.45
C LEU A 260 -20.86 4.62 -7.80
N SER A 261 -22.04 5.27 -7.79
CA SER A 261 -22.65 5.81 -9.02
C SER A 261 -21.81 6.93 -9.63
N VAL A 262 -21.72 6.97 -10.96
CA VAL A 262 -20.94 7.97 -11.69
C VAL A 262 -21.63 9.33 -11.63
N GLN A 263 -20.93 10.33 -11.10
CA GLN A 263 -21.36 11.74 -11.06
C GLN A 263 -20.67 12.57 -12.14
N LEU A 264 -19.43 12.21 -12.49
CA LEU A 264 -18.66 12.78 -13.59
C LEU A 264 -17.82 11.67 -14.22
N ASP A 265 -17.79 11.60 -15.54
CA ASP A 265 -16.81 10.82 -16.31
C ASP A 265 -16.18 11.73 -17.37
N LEU A 266 -14.94 12.15 -17.14
CA LEU A 266 -14.27 13.07 -18.06
C LEU A 266 -14.09 12.46 -19.46
N ALA A 267 -13.88 11.15 -19.56
CA ALA A 267 -13.72 10.48 -20.85
C ALA A 267 -15.01 10.49 -21.68
N SER A 268 -16.16 10.75 -21.04
CA SER A 268 -17.44 10.95 -21.73
C SER A 268 -17.65 12.38 -22.24
N THR A 269 -16.90 13.35 -21.71
CA THR A 269 -17.07 14.78 -21.99
C THR A 269 -15.98 15.38 -22.86
N THR A 270 -14.82 14.72 -22.99
CA THR A 270 -13.73 15.16 -23.87
C THR A 270 -13.13 14.01 -24.66
N SER A 271 -12.70 14.30 -25.89
CA SER A 271 -11.89 13.40 -26.73
C SER A 271 -10.39 13.67 -26.59
N GLN A 272 -10.00 14.71 -25.85
CA GLN A 272 -8.61 15.08 -25.63
C GLN A 272 -7.95 14.07 -24.69
N ASN A 273 -6.69 13.73 -24.97
CA ASN A 273 -5.90 12.93 -24.03
C ASN A 273 -5.72 13.70 -22.72
N PHE A 274 -5.71 12.98 -21.62
CA PHE A 274 -5.46 13.54 -20.30
C PHE A 274 -4.54 12.63 -19.51
N GLY A 275 -3.81 13.17 -18.54
CA GLY A 275 -2.96 12.42 -17.62
C GLY A 275 -3.29 12.77 -16.17
N ALA A 276 -3.08 11.83 -15.25
CA ALA A 276 -3.27 12.12 -13.83
C ALA A 276 -2.30 13.21 -13.36
N VAL A 277 -2.80 14.11 -12.51
CA VAL A 277 -1.98 15.07 -11.77
C VAL A 277 -1.77 14.51 -10.36
N ASP A 278 -0.60 14.76 -9.77
CA ASP A 278 -0.33 14.29 -8.40
C ASP A 278 -1.39 14.85 -7.43
N GLY A 279 -1.61 14.15 -6.33
CA GLY A 279 -2.68 14.46 -5.35
C GLY A 279 -4.03 13.82 -5.68
N GLY A 280 -4.26 13.40 -6.93
CA GLY A 280 -5.43 12.59 -7.31
C GLY A 280 -6.76 13.35 -7.31
N GLU A 281 -6.73 14.67 -7.26
CA GLU A 281 -7.93 15.53 -7.30
C GLU A 281 -8.22 16.08 -8.71
N ALA A 282 -7.28 15.93 -9.65
CA ALA A 282 -7.36 16.53 -10.97
C ALA A 282 -6.61 15.71 -12.03
N VAL A 283 -6.85 16.06 -13.30
CA VAL A 283 -6.09 15.55 -14.45
C VAL A 283 -5.66 16.71 -15.35
N ALA A 284 -4.55 16.55 -16.06
CA ALA A 284 -4.06 17.52 -17.03
C ALA A 284 -4.50 17.10 -18.43
N LEU A 285 -5.14 18.00 -19.17
CA LEU A 285 -5.42 17.82 -20.59
C LEU A 285 -4.15 18.02 -21.40
N LEU A 286 -3.88 17.15 -22.35
CA LEU A 286 -2.64 17.12 -23.13
C LEU A 286 -2.86 17.63 -24.56
N SER A 287 -1.85 18.26 -25.15
CA SER A 287 -1.82 18.56 -26.58
C SER A 287 -1.89 17.28 -27.43
N ASP A 288 -2.23 17.41 -28.72
CA ASP A 288 -2.34 16.26 -29.64
C ASP A 288 -1.06 15.41 -29.75
N ASP A 289 0.11 15.99 -29.43
CA ASP A 289 1.40 15.30 -29.42
C ASP A 289 1.77 14.72 -28.03
N ASP A 290 0.88 14.85 -27.05
CA ASP A 290 1.03 14.46 -25.64
C ASP A 290 2.23 15.08 -24.91
N ARG A 291 2.84 16.15 -25.47
CA ARG A 291 4.06 16.75 -24.90
C ARG A 291 3.82 17.93 -23.99
N THR A 292 2.68 18.58 -24.09
CA THR A 292 2.36 19.78 -23.33
C THR A 292 1.02 19.66 -22.64
N GLN A 293 0.94 20.20 -21.42
CA GLN A 293 -0.33 20.32 -20.73
C GLN A 293 -1.00 21.63 -21.16
N THR A 294 -2.28 21.54 -21.52
CA THR A 294 -3.07 22.65 -22.05
C THR A 294 -4.07 23.20 -21.03
N ALA A 295 -4.53 22.34 -20.11
CA ALA A 295 -5.42 22.71 -19.03
C ALA A 295 -5.34 21.68 -17.90
N VAL A 296 -5.89 22.03 -16.73
CA VAL A 296 -6.20 21.09 -15.64
C VAL A 296 -7.70 21.00 -15.48
N VAL A 297 -8.23 19.80 -15.30
CA VAL A 297 -9.63 19.58 -14.94
C VAL A 297 -9.71 19.06 -13.51
N THR A 298 -10.40 19.79 -12.65
CA THR A 298 -10.69 19.37 -11.27
C THR A 298 -11.82 18.35 -11.26
N LEU A 299 -11.60 17.18 -10.65
CA LEU A 299 -12.60 16.11 -10.67
C LEU A 299 -13.77 16.38 -9.72
N ALA A 300 -13.58 17.22 -8.71
CA ALA A 300 -14.62 17.54 -7.74
C ALA A 300 -15.83 18.25 -8.35
N ASP A 301 -15.63 19.07 -9.39
CA ASP A 301 -16.66 19.90 -10.03
C ASP A 301 -16.64 19.84 -11.57
N GLY A 302 -15.62 19.21 -12.16
CA GLY A 302 -15.45 19.10 -13.61
C GLY A 302 -14.99 20.40 -14.29
N VAL A 303 -14.54 21.39 -13.51
CA VAL A 303 -14.13 22.69 -14.05
C VAL A 303 -12.77 22.57 -14.74
N THR A 304 -12.67 23.18 -15.93
CA THR A 304 -11.43 23.22 -16.72
C THR A 304 -10.72 24.56 -16.52
N HIS A 305 -9.45 24.49 -16.14
CA HIS A 305 -8.57 25.63 -15.89
C HIS A 305 -7.45 25.64 -16.94
N PRO A 306 -7.42 26.60 -17.88
CA PRO A 306 -6.37 26.69 -18.87
C PRO A 306 -4.99 26.86 -18.23
N LEU A 307 -3.98 26.19 -18.80
CA LEU A 307 -2.59 26.35 -18.42
C LEU A 307 -1.87 27.22 -19.44
N GLU A 308 -1.39 28.38 -18.99
CA GLU A 308 -0.56 29.26 -19.81
C GLU A 308 0.91 29.12 -19.37
N ASN A 309 1.76 28.60 -20.25
CA ASN A 309 3.21 28.47 -20.03
C ASN A 309 3.61 27.78 -18.71
N THR A 310 2.76 26.88 -18.22
CA THR A 310 2.93 26.16 -16.95
C THR A 310 2.51 24.71 -17.10
N ASN A 311 3.09 23.83 -16.30
CA ASN A 311 2.70 22.44 -16.18
C ASN A 311 2.18 22.22 -14.75
N ALA A 312 1.07 21.53 -14.63
CA ALA A 312 0.54 21.07 -13.36
C ALA A 312 1.46 20.03 -12.74
N TRP A 313 1.70 20.20 -11.44
CA TRP A 313 2.46 19.26 -10.64
C TRP A 313 1.52 18.48 -9.71
N ILE A 314 0.86 19.18 -8.78
CA ILE A 314 -0.05 18.60 -7.81
C ILE A 314 -1.26 19.52 -7.62
N VAL A 315 -2.46 18.94 -7.52
CA VAL A 315 -3.67 19.64 -7.08
C VAL A 315 -4.07 19.09 -5.72
N HIS A 316 -4.31 20.00 -4.77
CA HIS A 316 -4.76 19.64 -3.43
C HIS A 316 -5.68 20.71 -2.85
N GLN A 317 -6.88 20.32 -2.45
CA GLN A 317 -7.92 21.17 -1.85
C GLN A 317 -8.12 22.50 -2.58
N GLY A 318 -8.26 22.46 -3.91
CA GLY A 318 -8.57 23.63 -4.75
C GLY A 318 -7.37 24.53 -5.09
N TYR A 319 -6.15 24.10 -4.75
CA TYR A 319 -4.93 24.79 -5.15
C TYR A 319 -4.11 23.92 -6.09
N LEU A 320 -3.64 24.53 -7.17
CA LEU A 320 -2.70 23.93 -8.11
C LEU A 320 -1.30 24.45 -7.82
N TYR A 321 -0.37 23.53 -7.56
CA TYR A 321 1.05 23.83 -7.59
C TYR A 321 1.55 23.53 -9.00
N ALA A 322 2.10 24.56 -9.66
CA ALA A 322 2.50 24.51 -11.05
C ALA A 322 3.96 24.93 -11.23
N VAL A 323 4.58 24.43 -12.29
CA VAL A 323 5.96 24.75 -12.68
C VAL A 323 5.95 25.39 -14.06
N GLY A 324 6.72 26.47 -14.25
CA GLY A 324 6.92 27.10 -15.54
C GLY A 324 7.41 26.11 -16.58
N SER A 325 6.73 26.05 -17.73
CA SER A 325 7.06 25.12 -18.81
C SER A 325 8.41 25.47 -19.44
N ARG A 326 8.98 24.56 -20.24
CA ARG A 326 10.25 24.81 -20.96
C ARG A 326 10.18 25.99 -21.93
N THR A 327 8.98 26.32 -22.39
CA THR A 327 8.73 27.40 -23.34
C THR A 327 8.38 28.72 -22.65
N SER A 328 8.27 28.72 -21.32
CA SER A 328 8.00 29.93 -20.53
C SER A 328 9.22 30.84 -20.43
N ASP A 329 9.00 32.12 -20.14
CA ASP A 329 10.07 33.10 -19.90
C ASP A 329 10.92 32.77 -18.65
N ARG A 330 10.37 31.96 -17.74
CA ARG A 330 11.03 31.48 -16.53
C ARG A 330 10.81 29.97 -16.34
N PRO A 331 11.46 29.11 -17.14
CA PRO A 331 11.33 27.67 -17.01
C PRO A 331 11.72 27.20 -15.61
N GLY A 332 10.90 26.33 -15.00
CA GLY A 332 11.13 25.88 -13.63
C GLY A 332 10.55 26.78 -12.53
N SER A 333 10.04 27.97 -12.86
CA SER A 333 9.41 28.85 -11.85
C SER A 333 8.20 28.17 -11.20
N GLU A 334 8.25 27.99 -9.88
CA GLU A 334 7.17 27.35 -9.13
C GLU A 334 6.17 28.40 -8.63
N ARG A 335 4.88 28.11 -8.78
CA ARG A 335 3.78 28.98 -8.35
C ARG A 335 2.61 28.19 -7.81
N ILE A 336 1.82 28.83 -6.97
CA ILE A 336 0.52 28.34 -6.50
C ILE A 336 -0.56 29.10 -7.24
N ILE A 337 -1.56 28.39 -7.72
CA ILE A 337 -2.74 28.95 -8.38
C ILE A 337 -3.97 28.53 -7.58
N ASN A 338 -4.73 29.50 -7.09
CA ASN A 338 -6.05 29.24 -6.54
C ASN A 338 -7.02 28.94 -7.69
N LEU A 339 -7.53 27.73 -7.76
CA LEU A 339 -8.36 27.29 -8.89
C LEU A 339 -9.73 27.99 -8.92
N ALA A 340 -10.24 28.42 -7.76
CA ALA A 340 -11.51 29.13 -7.70
C ALA A 340 -11.41 30.58 -8.17
N THR A 341 -10.29 31.26 -7.94
CA THR A 341 -10.13 32.70 -8.25
C THR A 341 -9.19 32.98 -9.42
N GLY A 342 -8.35 32.03 -9.81
CA GLY A 342 -7.25 32.21 -10.76
C GLY A 342 -6.07 33.01 -10.22
N GLU A 343 -6.10 33.42 -8.94
CA GLU A 343 -5.01 34.16 -8.30
C GLU A 343 -3.75 33.32 -8.24
N GLN A 344 -2.61 33.91 -8.64
CA GLN A 344 -1.31 33.25 -8.67
C GLN A 344 -0.37 33.85 -7.65
N VAL A 345 0.38 32.99 -6.98
CA VAL A 345 1.38 33.35 -5.97
C VAL A 345 2.69 32.68 -6.33
N GLU A 346 3.74 33.47 -6.56
CA GLU A 346 5.11 32.94 -6.73
C GLU A 346 5.63 32.42 -5.39
N LEU A 347 6.35 31.30 -5.43
CA LEU A 347 6.92 30.71 -4.22
C LEU A 347 8.20 31.45 -3.78
N GLU A 348 8.24 31.84 -2.51
CA GLU A 348 9.46 32.39 -1.89
C GLU A 348 10.42 31.27 -1.50
N GLU A 349 11.71 31.59 -1.37
CA GLU A 349 12.75 30.68 -0.88
C GLU A 349 12.99 29.44 -1.78
N MET A 350 12.71 29.54 -3.07
CA MET A 350 12.97 28.46 -4.02
C MET A 350 14.47 28.40 -4.39
N PRO A 351 15.06 27.20 -4.51
CA PRO A 351 16.38 27.07 -5.13
C PRO A 351 16.32 27.53 -6.59
N ASP A 352 17.32 28.29 -7.04
CA ASP A 352 17.35 28.87 -8.39
C ASP A 352 17.66 27.85 -9.52
N ASP A 353 17.94 26.58 -9.20
CA ASP A 353 18.43 25.58 -10.18
C ASP A 353 17.35 24.63 -10.72
N TYR A 354 17.17 24.67 -12.05
CA TYR A 354 16.29 23.78 -12.83
C TYR A 354 16.59 22.28 -12.69
N VAL A 355 17.83 21.90 -12.45
CA VAL A 355 18.21 20.49 -12.23
C VAL A 355 17.69 20.00 -10.88
N GLU A 356 17.73 20.83 -9.85
CA GLU A 356 17.18 20.51 -8.53
C GLU A 356 15.65 20.36 -8.56
N HIS A 357 14.94 21.11 -9.41
CA HIS A 357 13.49 20.96 -9.60
C HIS A 357 13.10 19.57 -10.13
N LYS A 358 13.87 19.01 -11.06
CA LYS A 358 13.59 17.66 -11.62
C LYS A 358 13.78 16.52 -10.62
N GLN A 359 14.57 16.75 -9.58
CA GLN A 359 14.84 15.76 -8.54
C GLN A 359 13.94 15.94 -7.31
N ALA A 360 13.12 17.00 -7.28
CA ALA A 360 12.23 17.25 -6.18
C ALA A 360 11.03 16.28 -6.21
N THR A 361 10.67 15.80 -5.03
CA THR A 361 9.44 15.06 -4.77
C THR A 361 8.45 15.99 -4.11
N VAL A 362 7.19 15.95 -4.53
CA VAL A 362 6.11 16.76 -3.97
C VAL A 362 4.99 15.85 -3.51
N SER A 363 4.47 16.13 -2.32
CA SER A 363 3.29 15.48 -1.76
C SER A 363 2.42 16.52 -1.09
N ALA A 364 1.14 16.22 -0.89
CA ALA A 364 0.22 17.10 -0.20
C ALA A 364 -0.71 16.32 0.72
N SER A 365 -1.06 16.93 1.85
CA SER A 365 -1.99 16.37 2.83
C SER A 365 -2.53 17.49 3.71
N ASN A 366 -3.82 17.44 4.08
CA ASN A 366 -4.46 18.39 5.01
C ASN A 366 -4.21 19.88 4.67
N GLY A 367 -4.39 20.27 3.42
CA GLY A 367 -4.15 21.65 2.96
C GLY A 367 -2.69 22.11 3.02
N VAL A 368 -1.73 21.18 3.08
CA VAL A 368 -0.29 21.46 3.18
C VAL A 368 0.46 20.69 2.11
N MET A 369 1.35 21.38 1.41
CA MET A 369 2.27 20.81 0.44
C MET A 369 3.64 20.62 1.07
N ILE A 370 4.25 19.48 0.81
CA ILE A 370 5.62 19.13 1.18
C ILE A 370 6.43 18.95 -0.10
N ARG A 371 7.44 19.79 -0.27
CA ARG A 371 8.43 19.69 -1.34
C ARG A 371 9.76 19.25 -0.75
N LYS A 372 10.30 18.14 -1.26
CA LYS A 372 11.58 17.58 -0.82
C LYS A 372 12.54 17.46 -2.01
N SER A 373 13.64 18.19 -1.94
CA SER A 373 14.85 18.02 -2.74
C SER A 373 16.05 17.93 -1.77
N ASP A 374 17.15 18.63 -2.04
CA ASP A 374 18.14 18.97 -1.01
C ASP A 374 17.54 19.83 0.11
N TYR A 375 16.38 20.45 -0.11
CA TYR A 375 15.60 21.13 0.91
C TYR A 375 14.39 20.31 1.31
N ILE A 376 13.95 20.47 2.55
CA ILE A 376 12.57 20.21 2.91
C ILE A 376 11.83 21.52 3.09
N GLN A 377 10.76 21.67 2.31
CA GLN A 377 9.89 22.84 2.33
C GLN A 377 8.47 22.41 2.58
N VAL A 378 7.82 23.08 3.52
CA VAL A 378 6.43 22.78 3.90
C VAL A 378 5.64 24.06 3.89
N ARG A 379 4.59 24.10 3.06
CA ARG A 379 3.78 25.29 2.81
C ARG A 379 2.30 24.97 2.97
N ARG A 380 1.54 25.90 3.52
CA ARG A 380 0.08 25.83 3.43
C ARG A 380 -0.36 26.15 2.01
N ASN A 381 -1.48 25.59 1.61
CA ASN A 381 -2.18 25.97 0.40
C ASN A 381 -2.40 27.49 0.34
N GLY A 382 -2.06 28.08 -0.81
CA GLY A 382 -2.16 29.53 -1.05
C GLY A 382 -1.05 30.39 -0.42
N SER A 383 -0.09 29.82 0.32
CA SER A 383 0.98 30.59 0.97
C SER A 383 2.26 30.64 0.14
N ALA A 384 2.74 31.85 -0.18
CA ALA A 384 4.04 32.07 -0.82
C ALA A 384 5.20 31.58 0.06
N THR A 385 5.13 31.96 1.34
CA THR A 385 6.16 31.66 2.34
C THR A 385 5.98 30.27 2.91
N ALA A 386 7.10 29.58 3.14
CA ALA A 386 7.10 28.27 3.78
C ALA A 386 6.98 28.39 5.30
N VAL A 387 6.19 27.50 5.90
CA VAL A 387 6.15 27.32 7.36
C VAL A 387 7.47 26.72 7.86
N LEU A 388 8.06 25.84 7.04
CA LEU A 388 9.37 25.26 7.26
C LEU A 388 10.13 25.25 5.95
N SER A 389 11.35 25.76 5.96
CA SER A 389 12.30 25.67 4.85
C SER A 389 13.68 25.37 5.44
N ARG A 390 14.23 24.20 5.11
CA ARG A 390 15.52 23.74 5.67
C ARG A 390 16.31 22.99 4.62
N LYS A 391 17.57 23.39 4.43
CA LYS A 391 18.52 22.64 3.61
C LYS A 391 19.03 21.42 4.38
N SER A 392 19.12 20.30 3.69
CA SER A 392 19.86 19.13 4.15
C SER A 392 21.35 19.47 4.24
N THR A 393 22.00 18.96 5.27
CA THR A 393 23.45 19.07 5.49
C THR A 393 24.05 17.69 5.71
N GLU A 394 25.39 17.59 5.72
CA GLU A 394 26.09 16.34 6.08
C GLU A 394 25.69 15.81 7.47
N LYS A 395 25.41 16.72 8.41
CA LYS A 395 25.01 16.37 9.78
C LYS A 395 23.52 16.08 9.90
N GLU A 396 22.72 16.62 9.00
CA GLU A 396 21.27 16.65 9.13
C GLU A 396 20.60 16.54 7.75
N THR A 397 20.33 15.32 7.32
CA THR A 397 19.62 15.04 6.06
C THR A 397 18.21 14.55 6.34
N TYR A 398 17.23 15.12 5.63
CA TYR A 398 15.82 14.75 5.75
C TYR A 398 15.50 13.58 4.83
N ARG A 399 15.03 12.47 5.40
CA ARG A 399 14.73 11.22 4.68
C ARG A 399 13.29 11.15 4.18
N SER A 400 12.34 11.56 5.00
CA SER A 400 10.91 11.52 4.66
C SER A 400 10.14 12.48 5.55
N ALA A 401 8.91 12.76 5.13
CA ALA A 401 8.01 13.65 5.80
C ALA A 401 6.59 13.16 5.65
N ALA A 402 5.82 13.23 6.73
CA ALA A 402 4.40 12.92 6.74
C ALA A 402 3.66 13.93 7.63
N ILE A 403 2.38 14.12 7.36
CA ILE A 403 1.53 15.03 8.12
C ILE A 403 0.42 14.24 8.77
N TYR A 404 0.16 14.53 10.03
CA TYR A 404 -1.02 14.06 10.73
C TYR A 404 -1.58 15.17 11.63
N GLY A 405 -2.84 15.54 11.39
CA GLY A 405 -3.44 16.73 11.98
C GLY A 405 -2.62 17.99 11.65
N SER A 406 -2.23 18.74 12.68
CA SER A 406 -1.40 19.95 12.57
C SER A 406 0.09 19.71 12.81
N VAL A 407 0.55 18.45 12.74
CA VAL A 407 1.95 18.08 13.03
C VAL A 407 2.62 17.50 11.80
N LEU A 408 3.79 18.06 11.49
CA LEU A 408 4.72 17.53 10.53
C LEU A 408 5.70 16.60 11.23
N TYR A 409 5.79 15.38 10.74
CA TYR A 409 6.74 14.38 11.19
C TYR A 409 7.87 14.31 10.18
N LEU A 410 9.10 14.49 10.65
CA LEU A 410 10.31 14.45 9.84
C LEU A 410 11.20 13.33 10.30
N THR A 411 11.58 12.44 9.39
CA THR A 411 12.62 11.44 9.66
C THR A 411 13.96 11.95 9.16
N LEU A 412 15.00 11.84 9.98
CA LEU A 412 16.33 12.32 9.68
C LEU A 412 17.34 11.17 9.74
N ASN A 413 18.52 11.38 9.15
CA ASN A 413 19.67 10.49 9.28
C ASN A 413 19.96 10.10 10.73
N GLY A 414 20.49 8.89 10.90
CA GLY A 414 20.90 8.38 12.21
C GLY A 414 19.73 8.00 13.13
N GLY A 415 18.57 7.67 12.54
CA GLY A 415 17.43 7.20 13.31
C GLY A 415 16.77 8.30 14.13
N ARG A 416 16.63 9.52 13.60
CA ARG A 416 16.05 10.64 14.34
C ARG A 416 14.66 10.98 13.80
N LEU A 417 13.76 11.29 14.71
CA LEU A 417 12.41 11.76 14.41
C LEU A 417 12.24 13.15 15.03
N ARG A 418 11.79 14.09 14.21
CA ARG A 418 11.44 15.44 14.64
C ARG A 418 9.97 15.72 14.33
N LEU A 419 9.25 16.22 15.32
CA LEU A 419 7.88 16.70 15.19
C LEU A 419 7.88 18.22 15.18
N VAL A 420 7.19 18.82 14.22
CA VAL A 420 7.06 20.27 14.07
C VAL A 420 5.59 20.64 14.05
N ASP A 421 5.20 21.60 14.88
CA ASP A 421 3.87 22.18 14.85
C ASP A 421 3.74 23.06 13.60
N LEU A 422 2.80 22.74 12.71
CA LEU A 422 2.62 23.46 11.46
C LEU A 422 2.02 24.86 11.65
N ASN A 423 1.31 25.12 12.75
CA ASN A 423 0.72 26.44 13.04
C ASN A 423 1.78 27.44 13.49
N THR A 424 2.81 26.97 14.20
CA THR A 424 3.83 27.84 14.80
C THR A 424 5.22 27.67 14.19
N GLY A 425 5.47 26.61 13.42
CA GLY A 425 6.79 26.23 12.91
C GLY A 425 7.76 25.75 13.99
N LYS A 426 7.30 25.59 15.24
CA LYS A 426 8.14 25.20 16.37
C LYS A 426 8.32 23.68 16.44
N VAL A 427 9.52 23.27 16.84
CA VAL A 427 9.81 21.87 17.13
C VAL A 427 9.07 21.48 18.41
N ILE A 428 8.19 20.47 18.30
CA ILE A 428 7.48 19.87 19.43
C ILE A 428 8.40 18.85 20.12
N GLN A 429 9.09 18.05 19.33
CA GLN A 429 9.95 16.98 19.82
C GLN A 429 11.08 16.68 18.83
N ASP A 430 12.25 16.30 19.37
CA ASP A 430 13.37 15.75 18.61
C ASP A 430 13.93 14.57 19.40
N SER A 431 13.79 13.36 18.86
CA SER A 431 14.13 12.12 19.56
C SER A 431 14.83 11.13 18.65
N LYS A 432 15.71 10.31 19.24
CA LYS A 432 16.15 9.08 18.57
C LYS A 432 14.99 8.09 18.54
N THR A 433 14.74 7.53 17.37
CA THR A 433 13.86 6.40 17.15
C THR A 433 14.69 5.26 16.59
N SER A 434 14.40 4.05 17.02
CA SER A 434 15.10 2.85 16.57
C SER A 434 14.92 2.57 15.07
N ASN A 435 13.91 3.15 14.40
CA ASN A 435 13.62 2.89 12.99
C ASN A 435 12.80 4.01 12.33
N PRO A 436 13.41 4.93 11.57
CA PRO A 436 12.67 5.85 10.70
C PRO A 436 13.20 5.82 9.27
N ASN A 437 13.30 4.63 8.68
CA ASN A 437 13.47 4.57 7.23
C ASN A 437 12.09 4.77 6.59
N GLU A 438 11.91 5.99 6.07
CA GLU A 438 10.87 6.39 5.11
C GLU A 438 9.42 6.25 5.58
N MET A 439 9.02 7.14 6.48
CA MET A 439 7.63 7.25 6.91
C MET A 439 6.80 7.92 5.80
N VAL A 440 5.77 7.18 5.36
CA VAL A 440 4.87 7.58 4.27
C VAL A 440 3.57 8.17 4.82
N THR A 441 3.02 7.57 5.88
CA THR A 441 1.76 8.02 6.49
C THR A 441 1.79 7.80 7.99
N VAL A 442 1.14 8.70 8.73
CA VAL A 442 0.97 8.63 10.18
C VAL A 442 -0.52 8.58 10.50
N THR A 443 -0.88 7.70 11.43
CA THR A 443 -2.23 7.50 11.96
C THR A 443 -2.18 7.67 13.48
N PRO A 444 -3.33 7.78 14.18
CA PRO A 444 -3.35 7.76 15.64
C PRO A 444 -2.70 6.53 16.26
N TYR A 445 -2.64 5.41 15.54
CA TYR A 445 -2.18 4.14 16.05
C TYR A 445 -0.71 3.87 15.77
N GLY A 446 -0.03 4.71 14.98
CA GLY A 446 1.32 4.44 14.52
C GLY A 446 1.62 5.09 13.17
N PHE A 447 2.75 4.72 12.58
CA PHE A 447 3.10 5.13 11.23
C PHE A 447 3.39 3.92 10.36
N CYS A 448 3.24 4.08 9.05
CA CYS A 448 3.72 3.11 8.08
C CYS A 448 4.83 3.69 7.21
N ASN A 449 5.77 2.82 6.85
CA ASN A 449 6.52 2.97 5.60
C ASN A 449 5.85 2.11 4.53
N GLU A 450 6.48 1.96 3.36
CA GLU A 450 5.89 1.21 2.25
C GLU A 450 5.61 -0.27 2.57
N ILE A 451 6.27 -0.86 3.57
CA ILE A 451 6.24 -2.31 3.81
C ILE A 451 5.93 -2.72 5.25
N ASN A 452 5.98 -1.80 6.22
CA ASN A 452 5.83 -2.07 7.64
C ASN A 452 4.97 -1.01 8.33
N PHE A 453 4.20 -1.44 9.32
CA PHE A 453 3.50 -0.56 10.26
C PHE A 453 4.13 -0.66 11.66
N TYR A 454 4.51 0.48 12.22
CA TYR A 454 5.09 0.63 13.55
C TYR A 454 4.08 1.27 14.50
N PRO A 455 3.78 0.64 15.66
CA PRO A 455 2.74 1.12 16.55
C PRO A 455 3.17 2.38 17.33
N ALA A 456 2.23 3.27 17.59
CA ALA A 456 2.41 4.38 18.52
C ALA A 456 2.48 3.86 19.97
N THR A 457 3.40 4.42 20.76
CA THR A 457 3.63 4.06 22.16
C THR A 457 3.40 5.22 23.12
N ALA A 458 3.30 6.44 22.60
CA ALA A 458 2.94 7.64 23.35
C ALA A 458 2.21 8.64 22.47
N TRP A 459 1.41 9.50 23.10
CA TRP A 459 0.68 10.59 22.44
C TRP A 459 0.85 11.90 23.19
N GLN A 460 0.71 12.99 22.46
CA GLN A 460 0.50 14.30 23.07
C GLN A 460 -0.92 14.34 23.67
N SER A 461 -1.00 14.64 24.97
CA SER A 461 -2.24 14.76 25.74
C SER A 461 -3.04 16.01 25.37
#